data_AF-A0A3D1BH37-F1
#
_entry.id   AF-A0A3D1BH37-F1
#
_cell.length_a   1.000
_cell.length_b   1.000
_cell.length_c   1.000
_cell.angle_alpha   90.00
_cell.angle_beta   90.00
_cell.angle_gamma   90.00
#
_symmetry.space_group_name_H-M   'P 1'
#
loop_
_entity.id
_entity.type
_entity.pdbx_description
1 polymer ?
#
loop_
_entity_poly.entity_id
_entity_poly.type
_entity_poly.pdbx_seq_one_letter_code
_entity_poly.pdbx_strand_id
1 'polypeptide(L)'
;MGPTTLQVVDQIPREGVEAVEEDDAHGLALDSNKSTMSQRIHTDEGAQPVAAYSQATQAGPLVFVSGQIPLVPDTGELLGDDMQRATRQCIANAEAILRKAGLTLDHVVKASVFLTTMNDYADMDAAYR
;
A
#
# COMPACT_ATOMS: atom_id res chain seq x y z
N MET A 1 6.09 -23.43 20.09
CA MET A 1 5.21 -22.56 19.29
C MET A 1 5.87 -21.19 19.25
N GLY A 2 6.83 -20.99 18.34
CA GLY A 2 7.55 -19.72 18.21
C GLY A 2 6.74 -18.76 17.34
N PRO A 3 6.71 -17.45 17.62
CA PRO A 3 6.07 -16.49 16.73
C PRO A 3 6.88 -16.41 15.43
N THR A 4 6.23 -16.76 14.32
CA THR A 4 6.80 -16.67 12.98
C THR A 4 7.05 -15.20 12.63
N THR A 5 8.30 -14.95 12.24
CA THR A 5 8.92 -13.68 11.89
C THR A 5 8.06 -12.80 10.98
N LEU A 6 7.70 -11.62 11.49
CA LEU A 6 7.21 -10.48 10.73
C LEU A 6 8.40 -9.86 9.97
N GLN A 7 8.52 -10.11 8.67
CA GLN A 7 9.42 -9.31 7.83
C GLN A 7 8.66 -8.10 7.29
N VAL A 8 8.60 -7.03 8.10
CA VAL A 8 8.43 -5.68 7.58
C VAL A 8 9.79 -5.28 7.00
N VAL A 9 9.91 -5.29 5.68
CA VAL A 9 11.07 -4.71 5.01
C VAL A 9 10.61 -3.41 4.37
N ASP A 10 10.77 -2.30 5.10
CA ASP A 10 11.16 -1.02 4.49
C ASP A 10 11.71 -0.07 5.58
N GLN A 11 12.92 -0.38 6.08
CA GLN A 11 13.73 0.64 6.75
C GLN A 11 14.52 1.36 5.64
N ILE A 12 13.89 2.33 4.97
CA ILE A 12 14.65 3.32 4.19
C ILE A 12 15.39 4.20 5.21
N PRO A 13 16.73 4.25 5.22
CA PRO A 13 17.48 5.06 6.17
C PRO A 13 17.09 6.54 6.06
N ARG A 14 16.91 7.19 7.21
CA ARG A 14 16.60 8.62 7.36
C ARG A 14 17.86 9.47 7.20
N GLU A 15 18.43 9.52 5.99
CA GLU A 15 19.41 10.55 5.67
C GLU A 15 18.84 11.50 4.61
N GLY A 16 18.51 12.71 5.08
CA GLY A 16 18.40 13.96 4.31
C GLY A 16 17.66 13.91 2.98
N VAL A 17 16.33 14.04 3.01
CA VAL A 17 15.61 14.62 1.86
C VAL A 17 15.52 16.11 2.11
N GLU A 18 16.57 16.85 1.72
CA GLU A 18 16.43 18.28 1.50
C GLU A 18 15.58 18.47 0.24
N ALA A 19 14.49 19.22 0.37
CA ALA A 19 13.69 19.65 -0.75
C ALA A 19 14.54 20.62 -1.59
N VAL A 20 15.00 20.16 -2.75
CA VAL A 20 15.65 21.04 -3.73
C VAL A 20 14.56 21.54 -4.66
N GLU A 21 14.14 22.78 -4.45
CA GLU A 21 13.54 23.60 -5.50
C GLU A 21 14.64 23.91 -6.52
N GLU A 22 14.54 23.44 -7.77
CA GLU A 22 15.30 24.06 -8.86
C GLU A 22 14.48 24.21 -10.15
N ASP A 23 14.53 25.48 -10.57
CA ASP A 23 14.03 26.25 -11.69
C ASP A 23 14.19 25.61 -13.08
N ASP A 24 13.23 25.95 -13.95
CA ASP A 24 13.17 25.54 -15.35
C ASP A 24 14.26 26.22 -16.19
N ALA A 25 15.18 25.46 -16.81
CA ALA A 25 15.62 25.68 -18.19
C ALA A 25 16.64 24.64 -18.69
N HIS A 26 16.48 24.26 -19.96
CA HIS A 26 17.43 23.56 -20.85
C HIS A 26 17.36 22.02 -20.93
N GLY A 27 16.43 21.55 -21.77
CA GLY A 27 16.76 20.73 -22.94
C GLY A 27 17.52 19.41 -22.78
N LEU A 28 16.78 18.30 -22.91
CA LEU A 28 17.18 17.04 -23.56
C LEU A 28 18.46 16.35 -23.05
N ALA A 29 18.37 15.79 -21.85
CA ALA A 29 18.97 14.49 -21.58
C ALA A 29 17.95 13.67 -20.78
N LEU A 30 17.44 12.59 -21.37
CA LEU A 30 16.71 11.59 -20.61
C LEU A 30 17.73 10.93 -19.68
N ASP A 31 17.80 11.45 -18.45
CA ASP A 31 18.62 10.90 -17.38
C ASP A 31 18.26 9.42 -17.18
N SER A 32 19.19 8.56 -17.58
CA SER A 32 19.07 7.10 -17.48
C SER A 32 19.00 6.64 -16.01
N ASN A 33 19.27 7.54 -15.05
CA ASN A 33 19.22 7.26 -13.61
C ASN A 33 17.83 7.46 -12.98
N LYS A 34 16.87 8.08 -13.68
CA LYS A 34 15.48 8.23 -13.16
C LYS A 34 14.69 6.91 -13.17
N SER A 35 15.20 5.87 -13.85
CA SER A 35 14.54 4.58 -14.03
C SER A 35 14.81 3.55 -12.92
N THR A 36 15.70 3.86 -11.97
CA THR A 36 16.13 2.95 -10.89
C THR A 36 15.65 3.34 -9.49
N MET A 37 15.03 4.53 -9.34
CA MET A 37 14.59 5.02 -8.03
C MET A 37 13.19 4.54 -7.69
N SER A 38 13.02 4.04 -6.47
CA SER A 38 11.70 3.68 -5.96
C SER A 38 10.87 4.94 -5.70
N GLN A 39 9.61 4.92 -6.13
CA GLN A 39 8.68 6.02 -5.95
C GLN A 39 7.64 5.66 -4.91
N ARG A 40 7.51 6.48 -3.86
CA ARG A 40 6.46 6.30 -2.85
C ARG A 40 5.14 6.79 -3.41
N ILE A 41 4.09 6.00 -3.20
CA ILE A 41 2.72 6.31 -3.57
C ILE A 41 1.96 6.66 -2.29
N HIS A 42 1.32 7.83 -2.30
CA HIS A 42 0.50 8.35 -1.21
C HIS A 42 -0.84 8.84 -1.75
N THR A 43 -1.92 8.47 -1.07
CA THR A 43 -3.29 8.90 -1.34
C THR A 43 -4.03 9.16 -0.02
N ASP A 44 -4.90 10.16 -0.05
CA ASP A 44 -5.77 10.50 1.08
C ASP A 44 -7.06 9.65 1.08
N GLU A 45 -7.38 8.98 -0.05
CA GLU A 45 -8.55 8.11 -0.21
C GLU A 45 -8.37 6.70 0.40
N GLY A 46 -7.17 6.39 0.88
CA GLY A 46 -6.82 5.09 1.46
C GLY A 46 -6.47 5.18 2.95
N ALA A 47 -6.36 4.02 3.60
CA ALA A 47 -5.96 3.97 5.00
C ALA A 47 -4.60 4.62 5.22
N GLN A 48 -4.53 5.57 6.15
CA GLN A 48 -3.31 6.31 6.42
C GLN A 48 -2.31 5.45 7.22
N PRO A 49 -1.01 5.50 6.89
CA PRO A 49 0.01 4.81 7.67
C PRO A 49 0.06 5.32 9.11
N VAL A 50 -0.09 4.43 10.08
CA VAL A 50 0.04 4.75 11.52
C VAL A 50 1.51 4.85 11.96
N ALA A 51 2.45 4.42 11.11
CA ALA A 51 3.88 4.41 11.39
C ALA A 51 4.71 4.82 10.16
N ALA A 52 6.04 4.84 10.29
CA ALA A 52 6.96 5.26 9.24
C ALA A 52 7.11 4.22 8.11
N TYR A 53 6.03 4.00 7.35
CA TYR A 53 5.99 3.20 6.13
C TYR A 53 5.15 3.90 5.04
N SER A 54 5.35 3.51 3.78
CA SER A 54 4.59 4.07 2.64
C SER A 54 3.36 3.20 2.35
N GLN A 55 2.24 3.79 1.91
CA GLN A 55 1.05 3.02 1.51
C GLN A 55 1.37 2.06 0.36
N ALA A 56 2.12 2.52 -0.63
CA ALA A 56 2.76 1.67 -1.62
C ALA A 56 4.08 2.28 -2.10
N THR A 57 4.90 1.44 -2.70
CA THR A 57 6.15 1.84 -3.35
C THR A 57 6.21 1.20 -4.74
N GLN A 58 6.42 2.02 -5.77
CA GLN A 58 6.69 1.56 -7.12
C GLN A 58 8.20 1.38 -7.31
N ALA A 59 8.60 0.20 -7.79
CA ALA A 59 9.98 -0.11 -8.14
C ALA A 59 10.01 -0.70 -9.55
N GLY A 60 10.34 0.14 -10.53
CA GLY A 60 10.24 -0.22 -11.95
C GLY A 60 8.80 -0.55 -12.35
N PRO A 61 8.53 -1.75 -12.93
CA PRO A 61 7.20 -2.14 -13.39
C PRO A 61 6.30 -2.69 -12.28
N LEU A 62 6.84 -2.91 -11.07
CA LEU A 62 6.10 -3.51 -9.96
C LEU A 62 5.69 -2.44 -8.95
N VAL A 63 4.47 -2.59 -8.41
CA VAL A 63 3.97 -1.80 -7.30
C VAL A 63 3.78 -2.73 -6.10
N PHE A 64 4.45 -2.40 -5.00
CA PHE A 64 4.32 -3.10 -3.74
C PHE A 64 3.37 -2.31 -2.84
N VAL A 65 2.18 -2.85 -2.60
CA VAL A 65 1.20 -2.27 -1.70
C VAL A 65 1.42 -2.82 -0.29
N SER A 66 1.48 -1.93 0.71
CA SER A 66 1.58 -2.32 2.11
C SER A 66 0.32 -3.07 2.57
N GLY A 67 0.40 -3.76 3.71
CA GLY A 67 -0.76 -4.45 4.29
C GLY A 67 -1.90 -3.48 4.57
N GLN A 68 -3.10 -3.79 4.07
CA GLN A 68 -4.29 -2.99 4.28
C GLN A 68 -5.12 -3.57 5.41
N ILE A 69 -5.46 -2.72 6.38
CA ILE A 69 -6.35 -3.02 7.50
C ILE A 69 -7.75 -2.43 7.23
N PRO A 70 -8.80 -2.90 7.93
CA PRO A 70 -10.18 -2.45 7.70
C PRO A 70 -10.46 -1.09 8.36
N LEU A 71 -9.58 -0.12 8.11
CA LEU A 71 -9.70 1.25 8.60
C LEU A 71 -10.46 2.08 7.57
N VAL A 72 -11.48 2.81 8.01
CA VAL A 72 -12.20 3.79 7.19
C VAL A 72 -11.37 5.08 7.13
N PRO A 73 -10.90 5.53 5.94
CA PRO A 73 -10.00 6.69 5.83
C PRO A 73 -10.58 7.98 6.40
N ASP A 74 -11.88 8.23 6.17
CA ASP A 74 -12.54 9.49 6.57
C ASP A 74 -12.78 9.60 8.08
N THR A 75 -13.10 8.49 8.72
CA THR A 75 -13.51 8.47 10.15
C THR A 75 -12.40 7.94 11.07
N GLY A 76 -11.41 7.24 10.53
CA GLY A 76 -10.44 6.48 11.32
C GLY A 76 -11.06 5.29 12.07
N GLU A 77 -12.30 4.91 11.75
CA GLU A 77 -12.97 3.77 12.37
C GLU A 77 -12.36 2.46 11.89
N LEU A 78 -12.05 1.57 12.83
CA LEU A 78 -11.57 0.22 12.52
C LEU A 78 -12.75 -0.76 12.55
N LEU A 79 -13.10 -1.31 11.40
CA LEU A 79 -14.16 -2.32 11.28
C LEU A 79 -13.62 -3.68 11.69
N GLY A 80 -14.23 -4.34 12.67
CA GLY A 80 -13.75 -5.64 13.17
C GLY A 80 -14.83 -6.57 13.73
N ASP A 81 -16.07 -6.10 13.76
CA ASP A 81 -17.26 -6.82 14.19
C ASP A 81 -17.88 -7.67 13.08
N ASP A 82 -17.67 -7.28 11.82
CA ASP A 82 -18.16 -7.98 10.62
C ASP A 82 -17.01 -8.24 9.65
N MET A 83 -16.68 -9.52 9.46
CA MET A 83 -15.56 -9.93 8.61
C MET A 83 -15.77 -9.56 7.13
N GLN A 84 -17.00 -9.58 6.63
CA GLN A 84 -17.28 -9.25 5.24
C GLN A 84 -17.07 -7.75 5.01
N ARG A 85 -17.59 -6.91 5.91
CA ARG A 85 -17.38 -5.46 5.88
C ARG A 85 -15.90 -5.11 6.02
N ALA A 86 -15.20 -5.75 6.96
CA ALA A 86 -13.77 -5.58 7.15
C ALA A 86 -12.98 -5.92 5.87
N THR A 87 -13.26 -7.08 5.26
CA THR A 87 -12.61 -7.51 4.03
C THR A 87 -12.84 -6.53 2.88
N ARG A 88 -14.08 -6.08 2.68
CA ARG A 88 -14.41 -5.08 1.65
C ARG A 88 -13.68 -3.76 1.88
N GLN A 89 -13.54 -3.32 3.14
CA GLN A 89 -12.81 -2.10 3.46
C GLN A 89 -11.31 -2.25 3.17
N CYS A 90 -10.69 -3.38 3.50
CA CYS A 90 -9.30 -3.66 3.13
C CYS A 90 -9.09 -3.58 1.61
N ILE A 91 -9.99 -4.17 0.83
CA ILE A 91 -9.94 -4.15 -0.63
C ILE A 91 -10.13 -2.72 -1.16
N ALA A 92 -11.10 -1.97 -0.63
CA ALA A 92 -11.34 -0.57 -1.03
C ALA A 92 -10.10 0.31 -0.75
N ASN A 93 -9.44 0.11 0.38
CA ASN A 93 -8.21 0.81 0.73
C ASN A 93 -7.07 0.46 -0.25
N ALA A 94 -6.91 -0.83 -0.58
CA ALA A 94 -5.93 -1.27 -1.58
C ALA A 94 -6.22 -0.67 -2.96
N GLU A 95 -7.49 -0.66 -3.38
CA GLU A 95 -7.92 -0.10 -4.66
C GLU A 95 -7.61 1.41 -4.73
N ALA A 96 -7.88 2.18 -3.67
CA ALA A 96 -7.56 3.60 -3.63
C ALA A 96 -6.06 3.87 -3.87
N ILE A 97 -5.19 3.03 -3.30
CA ILE A 97 -3.73 3.12 -3.49
C ILE A 97 -3.34 2.73 -4.93
N LEU A 98 -3.94 1.66 -5.47
CA LEU A 98 -3.71 1.24 -6.86
C LEU A 98 -4.16 2.31 -7.86
N ARG A 99 -5.33 2.94 -7.65
CA ARG A 99 -5.81 4.05 -8.49
C ARG A 99 -4.83 5.21 -8.52
N LYS A 100 -4.20 5.54 -7.39
CA LYS A 100 -3.15 6.58 -7.32
C LYS A 100 -1.93 6.23 -8.17
N ALA A 101 -1.62 4.95 -8.32
CA ALA A 101 -0.58 4.45 -9.21
C ALA A 101 -1.03 4.30 -10.69
N GLY A 102 -2.29 4.67 -11.02
CA GLY A 102 -2.87 4.46 -12.35
C GLY A 102 -3.25 3.01 -12.64
N LEU A 103 -3.43 2.19 -11.60
CA LEU A 103 -3.75 0.76 -11.69
C LEU A 103 -5.17 0.46 -11.21
N THR A 104 -5.63 -0.76 -11.49
CA THR A 104 -6.89 -1.34 -11.02
C THR A 104 -6.64 -2.69 -10.35
N LEU A 105 -7.66 -3.27 -9.72
CA LEU A 105 -7.57 -4.62 -9.15
C LEU A 105 -7.21 -5.69 -10.19
N ASP A 106 -7.52 -5.48 -11.47
CA ASP A 106 -7.15 -6.40 -12.57
C ASP A 106 -5.63 -6.55 -12.76
N HIS A 107 -4.85 -5.60 -12.25
CA HIS A 107 -3.38 -5.62 -12.31
C HIS A 107 -2.76 -6.40 -11.14
N VAL A 108 -3.55 -6.87 -10.17
CA VAL A 108 -3.07 -7.59 -9.00
C VAL A 108 -2.71 -9.03 -9.37
N VAL A 109 -1.43 -9.36 -9.34
CA VAL A 109 -0.92 -10.71 -9.64
C VAL A 109 -0.79 -11.61 -8.41
N LYS A 110 -0.72 -11.01 -7.20
CA LYS A 110 -0.55 -11.71 -5.93
C LYS A 110 -1.15 -10.89 -4.80
N ALA A 111 -1.95 -11.54 -3.95
CA ALA A 111 -2.40 -11.00 -2.67
C ALA A 111 -2.07 -11.97 -1.53
N SER A 112 -1.86 -11.43 -0.33
CA SER A 112 -1.65 -12.20 0.90
C SER A 112 -2.65 -11.71 1.93
N VAL A 113 -3.54 -12.60 2.39
CA VAL A 113 -4.55 -12.29 3.40
C VAL A 113 -4.12 -12.91 4.73
N PHE A 114 -4.12 -12.11 5.79
CA PHE A 114 -3.79 -12.55 7.15
C PHE A 114 -5.05 -12.51 8.00
N LEU A 115 -5.44 -13.66 8.53
CA LEU A 115 -6.59 -13.80 9.44
C LEU A 115 -6.08 -14.11 10.85
N THR A 116 -6.78 -13.58 11.85
CA THR A 116 -6.52 -13.89 13.27
C THR A 116 -7.03 -15.27 13.66
N THR A 117 -8.11 -15.72 13.02
CA THR A 117 -8.68 -17.07 13.17
C THR A 117 -9.18 -17.60 11.83
N MET A 118 -9.08 -18.91 11.62
CA MET A 118 -9.57 -19.55 10.40
C MET A 118 -11.10 -19.66 10.35
N ASN A 119 -11.79 -19.44 11.47
CA ASN A 119 -13.26 -19.42 11.49
C ASN A 119 -13.84 -18.34 10.56
N ASP A 120 -13.08 -17.26 10.35
CA ASP A 120 -13.47 -16.12 9.54
C ASP A 120 -13.22 -16.32 8.04
N TYR A 121 -12.58 -17.43 7.65
CA TYR A 121 -12.16 -17.67 6.27
C TYR A 121 -13.35 -17.69 5.30
N ALA A 122 -14.47 -18.30 5.68
CA ALA A 122 -15.63 -18.42 4.80
C ALA A 122 -16.25 -17.04 4.49
N ASP A 123 -16.39 -16.19 5.51
CA ASP A 123 -16.92 -14.84 5.35
C ASP A 123 -15.95 -13.94 4.57
N MET A 124 -14.65 -14.05 4.85
CA MET A 124 -13.62 -13.34 4.08
C MET A 124 -13.64 -13.77 2.60
N ASP A 125 -13.63 -15.07 2.29
CA ASP A 125 -13.62 -15.58 0.92
C ASP A 125 -14.89 -15.18 0.15
N ALA A 126 -16.05 -15.17 0.83
CA ALA A 126 -17.30 -14.69 0.24
C ALA A 126 -17.27 -13.20 -0.10
N ALA A 127 -16.56 -12.38 0.68
CA ALA A 127 -16.41 -10.95 0.43
C ALA A 127 -15.26 -10.62 -0.56
N TYR A 128 -14.27 -11.50 -0.68
CA TYR A 128 -13.09 -11.33 -1.52
C TYR A 128 -13.35 -11.61 -3.02
N ARG A 129 -14.30 -12.50 -3.31
CA ARG A 129 -14.72 -12.84 -4.68
C ARG A 129 -15.66 -11.80 -5.28
#